data_AF-A0A3D4QNR6-F1
#
_entry.id   AF-A0A3D4QNR6-F1
#
_cell.length_a   1.000
_cell.length_b   1.000
_cell.length_c   1.000
_cell.angle_alpha   90.00
_cell.angle_beta   90.00
_cell.angle_gamma   90.00
#
_symmetry.space_group_name_H-M   'P 1'
#
loop_
_entity.id
_entity.type
_entity.pdbx_description
1 polymer ?
#
loop_
_entity_poly.entity_id
_entity_poly.type
_entity_poly.pdbx_seq_one_letter_code
_entity_poly.pdbx_strand_id
1 'polypeptide(L)'
;MNIKLRRKICVFLVTVFLSLLFSACGAVGRQNQEGPGAPIDDIRQQGRENPLSNDESTAKPKNEKPKEQSQKPDLPKALKSEGNQEPSLKVYITEESQVQDMKFEEYVAGVVAGEIKNDWPVEAIKAQAIIARTFVLQFIEEKGQSKYENAHVSTDIEEAQAWNAGEVNDTIRQAVENTRGQVIVYDGQFARTWFHSNAGGKTATPKEGLNYKDEEPPYIQVVDSPDTGEAVEADAKNWTAKFPKDKVIAAMEKAGKPVKEFNSISIGEKGPSDRAVTIKVGDAEISAAELRLALGTTDMRSTLIDKISLEGNNVVMTGRGYGHGVGMSQWGAYNMANDKKSAEDIINHYFKDIDIVKMWD
;
A
#
# COMPACT_ATOMS: atom_id res chain seq x y z
N MET A 1 -2.37 5.17 -53.96
CA MET A 1 -3.28 4.01 -54.05
C MET A 1 -2.72 2.94 -53.11
N ASN A 2 -3.00 2.94 -51.81
CA ASN A 2 -4.27 2.85 -51.09
C ASN A 2 -4.99 1.51 -51.30
N ILE A 3 -5.54 1.02 -50.18
CA ILE A 3 -6.51 -0.07 -49.98
C ILE A 3 -5.84 -1.42 -49.70
N LYS A 4 -5.62 -1.75 -48.42
CA LYS A 4 -6.60 -2.28 -47.44
C LYS A 4 -7.04 -3.71 -47.76
N LEU A 5 -7.11 -4.48 -46.67
CA LEU A 5 -8.02 -5.61 -46.41
C LEU A 5 -7.41 -7.02 -46.52
N ARG A 6 -6.86 -7.48 -45.38
CA ARG A 6 -7.41 -8.63 -44.65
C ARG A 6 -7.09 -8.50 -43.16
N ARG A 7 -8.12 -8.12 -42.39
CA ARG A 7 -8.20 -8.09 -40.93
C ARG A 7 -8.90 -9.37 -40.43
N LYS A 8 -8.74 -9.60 -39.12
CA LYS A 8 -9.54 -10.44 -38.18
C LYS A 8 -9.07 -11.91 -38.13
N ILE A 9 -8.86 -12.59 -37.00
CA ILE A 9 -9.54 -12.61 -35.68
C ILE A 9 -8.55 -13.21 -34.63
N CYS A 10 -8.31 -12.55 -33.50
CA CYS A 10 -8.15 -13.13 -32.14
C CYS A 10 -7.86 -12.00 -31.14
N VAL A 11 -8.91 -11.24 -30.82
CA VAL A 11 -8.99 -10.41 -29.63
C VAL A 11 -9.65 -11.30 -28.59
N PHE A 12 -8.93 -11.70 -27.55
CA PHE A 12 -9.53 -12.37 -26.40
C PHE A 12 -10.07 -11.31 -25.43
N LEU A 13 -11.38 -11.41 -25.17
CA LEU A 13 -12.14 -10.63 -24.21
C LEU A 13 -11.52 -10.75 -22.81
N VAL A 14 -11.19 -9.61 -22.19
CA VAL A 14 -11.26 -9.45 -20.74
C VAL A 14 -12.47 -8.57 -20.50
N THR A 15 -13.60 -9.21 -20.23
CA THR A 15 -14.86 -8.51 -19.93
C THR A 15 -14.94 -8.24 -18.44
N VAL A 16 -15.18 -6.98 -18.13
CA VAL A 16 -15.65 -6.43 -16.86
C VAL A 16 -16.73 -7.32 -16.22
N PHE A 17 -16.50 -7.75 -14.98
CA PHE A 17 -17.55 -8.18 -14.05
C PHE A 17 -17.18 -7.65 -12.65
N LEU A 18 -17.39 -6.36 -12.44
CA LEU A 18 -17.47 -5.77 -11.12
C LEU A 18 -18.77 -4.96 -11.05
N SER A 19 -19.88 -5.66 -10.85
CA SER A 19 -21.19 -5.14 -10.43
C SER A 19 -22.22 -6.25 -10.51
N LEU A 20 -22.42 -6.98 -9.41
CA LEU A 20 -23.65 -7.70 -9.03
C LEU A 20 -23.32 -8.64 -7.87
N LEU A 21 -23.37 -8.13 -6.63
CA LEU A 21 -23.63 -8.95 -5.45
C LEU A 21 -24.02 -8.08 -4.24
N PHE A 22 -24.90 -7.09 -4.42
CA PHE A 22 -25.65 -6.51 -3.29
C PHE A 22 -27.05 -6.11 -3.73
N SER A 23 -27.96 -7.09 -3.71
CA SER A 23 -29.37 -6.84 -3.41
C SER A 23 -30.06 -8.17 -3.10
N ALA A 24 -30.30 -8.44 -1.80
CA ALA A 24 -31.46 -9.15 -1.26
C ALA A 24 -31.20 -9.67 0.17
N CYS A 25 -31.46 -8.82 1.18
CA CYS A 25 -32.38 -9.20 2.27
C CYS A 25 -32.70 -7.97 3.10
N GLY A 26 -33.94 -7.49 2.94
CA GLY A 26 -34.54 -6.49 3.79
C GLY A 26 -34.94 -7.05 5.15
N ALA A 27 -34.68 -6.23 6.17
CA ALA A 27 -35.46 -5.96 7.37
C ALA A 27 -36.53 -6.98 7.82
N VAL A 28 -36.35 -7.50 9.05
CA VAL A 28 -37.46 -7.75 9.99
C VAL A 28 -37.02 -7.42 11.42
N GLY A 29 -37.69 -6.40 12.01
CA GLY A 29 -38.25 -6.45 13.37
C GLY A 29 -37.32 -6.33 14.59
N ARG A 30 -37.12 -5.10 15.07
CA ARG A 30 -36.90 -4.84 16.51
C ARG A 30 -38.21 -5.04 17.26
N GLN A 31 -38.21 -5.88 18.30
CA GLN A 31 -39.17 -5.80 19.39
C GLN A 31 -38.42 -5.66 20.72
N ASN A 32 -38.86 -4.65 21.48
CA ASN A 32 -38.51 -4.41 22.88
C ASN A 32 -38.97 -5.57 23.76
N GLN A 33 -38.17 -5.97 24.74
CA GLN A 33 -38.66 -6.42 26.05
C GLN A 33 -37.71 -5.96 27.17
N GLU A 34 -38.32 -5.44 28.22
CA GLU A 34 -37.72 -4.92 29.46
C GLU A 34 -37.50 -6.03 30.50
N GLY A 35 -36.37 -5.97 31.22
CA GLY A 35 -36.18 -6.34 32.64
C GLY A 35 -36.23 -7.84 33.05
N PRO A 36 -35.73 -8.22 34.25
CA PRO A 36 -35.43 -7.39 35.43
C PRO A 36 -33.98 -7.50 35.96
N GLY A 37 -33.65 -6.66 36.95
CA GLY A 37 -32.29 -6.33 37.37
C GLY A 37 -31.64 -7.14 38.51
N ALA A 38 -30.31 -6.91 38.58
CA ALA A 38 -29.42 -6.77 39.75
C ALA A 38 -29.23 -8.00 40.71
N PRO A 39 -28.05 -8.17 41.35
CA PRO A 39 -27.39 -7.14 42.14
C PRO A 39 -25.89 -6.91 41.87
N ILE A 40 -25.50 -5.70 42.26
CA ILE A 40 -24.16 -5.19 42.51
C ILE A 40 -23.58 -5.92 43.72
N ASP A 41 -22.33 -6.36 43.64
CA ASP A 41 -21.52 -6.63 44.83
C ASP A 41 -20.17 -5.93 44.75
N ASP A 42 -19.88 -5.28 45.86
CA ASP A 42 -18.85 -4.33 46.19
C ASP A 42 -17.70 -5.09 46.87
N ILE A 43 -16.47 -5.02 46.34
CA ILE A 43 -15.27 -5.39 47.10
C ILE A 43 -14.20 -4.32 46.91
N ARG A 44 -14.23 -3.36 47.84
CA ARG A 44 -13.04 -2.73 48.43
C ARG A 44 -12.25 -3.76 49.24
N GLN A 45 -10.93 -3.79 49.08
CA GLN A 45 -9.92 -3.87 50.16
C GLN A 45 -8.52 -3.65 49.57
N GLN A 46 -7.88 -2.52 49.92
CA GLN A 46 -6.66 -2.46 50.77
C GLN A 46 -5.47 -3.25 50.16
N GLY A 47 -4.43 -2.60 49.63
CA GLY A 47 -3.54 -1.71 50.39
C GLY A 47 -2.36 -2.52 50.93
N ARG A 48 -1.26 -2.59 50.16
CA ARG A 48 0.08 -2.85 50.70
C ARG A 48 1.11 -2.02 49.94
N GLU A 49 1.73 -1.14 50.70
CA GLU A 49 2.87 -0.32 50.35
C GLU A 49 4.18 -1.13 50.34
N ASN A 50 5.18 -0.50 49.74
CA ASN A 50 6.64 -0.60 49.91
C ASN A 50 7.45 -1.59 49.05
N PRO A 51 8.73 -1.25 48.73
CA PRO A 51 9.33 0.09 48.59
C PRO A 51 10.15 0.28 47.31
N LEU A 52 10.38 1.56 47.04
CA LEU A 52 11.35 2.12 46.10
C LEU A 52 12.74 1.46 46.23
N SER A 53 13.30 1.04 45.10
CA SER A 53 14.76 0.96 44.91
C SER A 53 15.13 1.94 43.80
N ASN A 54 15.76 3.05 44.22
CA ASN A 54 16.46 3.98 43.35
C ASN A 54 17.64 3.24 42.69
N ASP A 55 17.64 3.17 41.37
CA ASP A 55 18.88 3.02 40.61
C ASP A 55 18.91 4.18 39.60
N GLU A 56 19.57 5.26 40.01
CA GLU A 56 19.90 6.40 39.17
C GLU A 56 20.96 5.98 38.14
N SER A 57 20.50 5.47 36.99
CA SER A 57 21.30 5.48 35.77
C SER A 57 21.01 6.78 35.03
N THR A 58 21.83 7.80 35.29
CA THR A 58 21.88 9.07 34.57
C THR A 58 22.18 8.86 33.08
N ALA A 59 21.15 8.67 32.26
CA ALA A 59 21.23 8.83 30.83
C ALA A 59 21.23 10.33 30.51
N LYS A 60 22.37 10.84 30.05
CA LYS A 60 22.52 12.22 29.54
C LYS A 60 21.45 12.48 28.47
N PRO A 61 20.81 13.67 28.46
CA PRO A 61 19.89 14.02 27.39
C PRO A 61 20.63 13.98 26.06
N LYS A 62 20.11 13.18 25.11
CA LYS A 62 20.56 13.25 23.72
C LYS A 62 20.31 14.68 23.26
N ASN A 63 21.38 15.31 22.80
CA ASN A 63 21.38 16.63 22.21
C ASN A 63 20.48 16.58 20.96
N GLU A 64 19.20 16.93 21.10
CA GLU A 64 18.34 17.18 19.95
C GLU A 64 18.92 18.40 19.24
N LYS A 65 19.55 18.17 18.08
CA LYS A 65 19.88 19.25 17.16
C LYS A 65 18.56 19.96 16.83
N PRO A 66 18.51 21.30 16.79
CA PRO A 66 17.36 22.01 16.25
C PRO A 66 17.05 21.43 14.87
N LYS A 67 15.82 20.97 14.64
CA LYS A 67 15.37 20.58 13.30
C LYS A 67 15.54 21.80 12.39
N GLU A 68 16.57 21.77 11.56
CA GLU A 68 16.74 22.73 10.47
C GLU A 68 15.48 22.62 9.62
N GLN A 69 14.83 23.76 9.38
CA GLN A 69 13.52 23.80 8.73
C GLN A 69 13.65 23.10 7.37
N SER A 70 12.97 21.95 7.20
CA SER A 70 13.07 21.13 6.00
C SER A 70 12.97 21.97 4.74
N GLN A 71 14.00 21.90 3.90
CA GLN A 71 14.02 22.64 2.66
C GLN A 71 12.90 22.11 1.76
N LYS A 72 11.95 22.99 1.42
CA LYS A 72 10.91 22.71 0.43
C LYS A 72 11.60 22.44 -0.93
N PRO A 73 11.41 21.25 -1.55
CA PRO A 73 11.98 20.96 -2.87
C PRO A 73 11.39 21.88 -3.94
N ASP A 74 12.09 22.02 -5.06
CA ASP A 74 11.50 22.59 -6.27
C ASP A 74 10.49 21.59 -6.87
N LEU A 75 9.48 22.11 -7.60
CA LEU A 75 8.61 21.25 -8.40
C LEU A 75 9.43 20.57 -9.52
N PRO A 76 9.07 19.34 -9.92
CA PRO A 76 9.72 18.67 -11.03
C PRO A 76 9.70 19.53 -12.29
N LYS A 77 10.82 19.58 -13.02
CA LYS A 77 11.00 20.47 -14.19
C LYS A 77 9.95 20.29 -15.29
N ALA A 78 9.35 19.10 -15.39
CA ALA A 78 8.28 18.81 -16.33
C ALA A 78 6.97 19.53 -15.98
N LEU A 79 6.77 19.85 -14.70
CA LEU A 79 5.61 20.60 -14.23
C LEU A 79 5.85 22.10 -14.34
N LYS A 80 4.81 22.80 -14.78
CA LYS A 80 4.79 24.27 -14.84
C LYS A 80 3.86 24.78 -13.77
N SER A 81 4.38 25.65 -12.90
CA SER A 81 3.59 26.42 -11.96
C SER A 81 4.23 27.79 -11.73
N GLU A 82 3.41 28.78 -11.41
CA GLU A 82 3.83 30.13 -11.03
C GLU A 82 3.65 30.30 -9.52
N GLY A 83 4.74 30.53 -8.78
CA GLY A 83 4.70 30.70 -7.33
C GLY A 83 4.15 29.46 -6.61
N ASN A 84 3.21 29.67 -5.68
CA ASN A 84 2.54 28.60 -4.90
C ASN A 84 1.24 28.10 -5.56
N GLN A 85 1.07 28.24 -6.88
CA GLN A 85 -0.13 27.74 -7.56
C GLN A 85 -0.07 26.23 -7.78
N GLU A 86 -1.24 25.60 -7.83
CA GLU A 86 -1.36 24.19 -8.17
C GLU A 86 -0.93 23.93 -9.62
N PRO A 87 0.03 23.03 -9.88
CA PRO A 87 0.42 22.66 -11.25
C PRO A 87 -0.70 21.85 -11.94
N SER A 88 -0.74 21.90 -13.26
CA SER A 88 -1.58 20.97 -14.05
C SER A 88 -0.81 19.69 -14.38
N LEU A 89 -1.53 18.58 -14.50
CA LEU A 89 -1.01 17.28 -14.91
C LEU A 89 -1.52 16.88 -16.30
N LYS A 90 -0.64 16.31 -17.11
CA LYS A 90 -0.99 15.51 -18.28
C LYS A 90 -1.06 14.05 -17.86
N VAL A 91 -2.23 13.45 -17.89
CA VAL A 91 -2.47 12.10 -17.40
C VAL A 91 -2.93 11.21 -18.54
N TYR A 92 -2.24 10.08 -18.76
CA TYR A 92 -2.74 9.05 -19.67
C TYR A 92 -3.81 8.21 -18.97
N ILE A 93 -5.04 8.28 -19.46
CA ILE A 93 -6.19 7.53 -18.96
C ILE A 93 -6.27 6.20 -19.73
N THR A 94 -5.89 5.10 -19.07
CA THR A 94 -5.73 3.78 -19.70
C THR A 94 -7.03 3.27 -20.32
N GLU A 95 -8.16 3.44 -19.64
CA GLU A 95 -9.48 2.97 -20.12
C GLU A 95 -9.92 3.65 -21.42
N GLU A 96 -9.51 4.90 -21.60
CA GLU A 96 -9.88 5.74 -22.74
C GLU A 96 -8.77 5.82 -23.80
N SER A 97 -7.57 5.33 -23.47
CA SER A 97 -6.37 5.39 -24.30
C SER A 97 -6.01 6.81 -24.76
N GLN A 98 -6.21 7.81 -23.89
CA GLN A 98 -5.96 9.22 -24.21
C GLN A 98 -5.26 9.97 -23.09
N VAL A 99 -4.50 11.01 -23.47
CA VAL A 99 -3.91 11.96 -22.51
C VAL A 99 -4.90 13.09 -22.25
N GLN A 100 -5.15 13.38 -20.98
CA GLN A 100 -5.98 14.50 -20.55
C GLN A 100 -5.15 15.49 -19.72
N ASP A 101 -5.42 16.79 -19.88
CA ASP A 101 -4.94 17.82 -18.97
C ASP A 101 -5.94 17.97 -17.81
N MET A 102 -5.47 17.83 -16.58
CA MET A 102 -6.32 17.97 -15.38
C MET A 102 -5.57 18.65 -14.23
N LYS A 103 -6.31 19.04 -13.20
CA LYS A 103 -5.74 19.59 -11.96
C LYS A 103 -5.03 18.47 -11.17
N PHE A 104 -3.94 18.81 -10.50
CA PHE A 104 -3.18 17.84 -9.72
C PHE A 104 -4.04 17.22 -8.61
N GLU A 105 -4.81 18.06 -7.91
CA GLU A 105 -5.69 17.64 -6.82
C GLU A 105 -6.88 16.81 -7.32
N GLU A 106 -7.33 17.05 -8.55
CA GLU A 106 -8.34 16.21 -9.22
C GLU A 106 -7.78 14.80 -9.48
N TYR A 107 -6.55 14.70 -9.99
CA TYR A 107 -5.88 13.41 -10.16
C TYR A 107 -5.70 12.69 -8.82
N VAL A 108 -5.22 13.40 -7.78
CA VAL A 108 -5.04 12.82 -6.43
C VAL A 108 -6.35 12.30 -5.86
N ALA A 109 -7.47 13.01 -6.03
CA ALA A 109 -8.78 12.52 -5.61
C ALA A 109 -9.16 11.21 -6.30
N GLY A 110 -8.93 11.10 -7.62
CA GLY A 110 -9.13 9.86 -8.36
C GLY A 110 -8.23 8.72 -7.88
N VAL A 111 -6.97 9.00 -7.53
CA VAL A 111 -6.07 7.99 -6.94
C VAL A 111 -6.60 7.50 -5.60
N VAL A 112 -6.96 8.43 -4.70
CA VAL A 112 -7.48 8.07 -3.37
C VAL A 112 -8.73 7.20 -3.49
N ALA A 113 -9.64 7.53 -4.40
CA ALA A 113 -10.85 6.75 -4.67
C ALA A 113 -10.58 5.37 -5.31
N GLY A 114 -9.46 5.22 -6.04
CA GLY A 114 -9.03 3.94 -6.59
C GLY A 114 -8.30 3.04 -5.59
N GLU A 115 -7.62 3.62 -4.61
CA GLU A 115 -6.70 2.90 -3.71
C GLU A 115 -7.33 2.49 -2.37
N ILE A 116 -8.25 3.28 -1.81
CA ILE A 116 -8.87 3.02 -0.51
C ILE A 116 -10.39 3.20 -0.58
N LYS A 117 -11.12 2.60 0.36
CA LYS A 117 -12.59 2.74 0.38
C LYS A 117 -12.98 4.16 0.77
N ASN A 118 -14.01 4.66 0.10
CA ASN A 118 -14.46 6.05 0.21
C ASN A 118 -15.24 6.37 1.49
N ASP A 119 -15.51 5.38 2.35
CA ASP A 119 -16.15 5.49 3.66
C ASP A 119 -15.17 5.33 4.84
N TRP A 120 -13.86 5.25 4.57
CA TRP A 120 -12.84 5.12 5.59
C TRP A 120 -12.68 6.38 6.47
N PRO A 121 -12.11 6.25 7.68
CA PRO A 121 -11.83 7.39 8.54
C PRO A 121 -11.03 8.48 7.83
N VAL A 122 -11.46 9.73 7.99
CA VAL A 122 -10.93 10.87 7.24
C VAL A 122 -9.41 11.04 7.36
N GLU A 123 -8.81 10.74 8.52
CA GLU A 123 -7.36 10.85 8.72
C GLU A 123 -6.57 9.81 7.93
N ALA A 124 -7.14 8.61 7.68
CA ALA A 124 -6.55 7.62 6.78
C ALA A 124 -6.64 8.08 5.31
N ILE A 125 -7.77 8.70 4.92
CA ILE A 125 -7.96 9.26 3.58
C ILE A 125 -6.97 10.41 3.32
N LYS A 126 -6.78 11.29 4.32
CA LYS A 126 -5.79 12.37 4.28
C LYS A 126 -4.36 11.83 4.14
N ALA A 127 -3.98 10.81 4.93
CA ALA A 127 -2.66 10.19 4.82
C ALA A 127 -2.42 9.60 3.42
N GLN A 128 -3.41 8.92 2.85
CA GLN A 128 -3.34 8.39 1.49
C GLN A 128 -3.21 9.51 0.44
N ALA A 129 -3.92 10.63 0.61
CA ALA A 129 -3.82 11.77 -0.31
C ALA A 129 -2.41 12.38 -0.33
N ILE A 130 -1.79 12.57 0.84
CA ILE A 130 -0.41 13.08 0.96
C ILE A 130 0.59 12.11 0.31
N ILE A 131 0.43 10.81 0.56
CA ILE A 131 1.27 9.76 -0.03
C ILE A 131 1.15 9.70 -1.54
N ALA A 132 -0.07 9.75 -2.08
CA ALA A 132 -0.33 9.75 -3.51
C ALA A 132 0.25 11.00 -4.19
N ARG A 133 0.06 12.18 -3.59
CA ARG A 133 0.63 13.42 -4.11
C ARG A 133 2.15 13.37 -4.17
N THR A 134 2.77 12.87 -3.10
CA THR A 134 4.23 12.71 -3.03
C THR A 134 4.73 11.72 -4.07
N PHE A 135 4.05 10.58 -4.24
CA PHE A 135 4.39 9.57 -5.24
C PHE A 135 4.43 10.16 -6.64
N VAL A 136 3.41 10.94 -7.03
CA VAL A 136 3.34 11.51 -8.38
C VAL A 136 4.48 12.50 -8.63
N LEU A 137 4.80 13.37 -7.66
CA LEU A 137 5.92 14.31 -7.79
C LEU A 137 7.26 13.57 -7.88
N GLN A 138 7.45 12.56 -7.03
CA GLN A 138 8.64 11.72 -7.03
C GLN A 138 8.77 10.90 -8.33
N PHE A 139 7.67 10.38 -8.86
CA PHE A 139 7.61 9.67 -10.14
C PHE A 139 8.06 10.56 -11.29
N ILE A 140 7.53 11.79 -11.36
CA ILE A 140 7.88 12.75 -12.41
C ILE A 140 9.33 13.21 -12.29
N GLU A 141 9.84 13.42 -11.08
CA GLU A 141 11.24 13.78 -10.86
C GLU A 141 12.19 12.67 -11.34
N GLU A 142 11.89 11.40 -11.02
CA GLU A 142 12.75 10.27 -11.38
C GLU A 142 12.64 9.85 -12.85
N LYS A 143 11.42 9.85 -13.41
CA LYS A 143 11.14 9.32 -14.75
C LYS A 143 11.09 10.41 -15.81
N GLY A 144 10.82 11.66 -15.43
CA GLY A 144 10.56 12.79 -16.33
C GLY A 144 9.18 12.74 -16.99
N GLN A 145 8.71 11.55 -17.37
CA GLN A 145 7.42 11.30 -18.00
C GLN A 145 6.95 9.85 -17.78
N SER A 146 5.69 9.59 -18.10
CA SER A 146 5.13 8.24 -18.19
C SER A 146 5.73 7.47 -19.38
N LYS A 147 5.64 6.14 -19.34
CA LYS A 147 5.86 5.23 -20.47
C LYS A 147 4.89 5.51 -21.63
N TYR A 148 3.77 6.16 -21.36
CA TYR A 148 2.84 6.65 -22.37
C TYR A 148 3.26 8.05 -22.82
N GLU A 149 3.45 8.22 -24.13
CA GLU A 149 3.96 9.47 -24.70
C GLU A 149 3.07 10.67 -24.35
N ASN A 150 3.72 11.82 -24.08
CA ASN A 150 3.09 13.10 -23.75
C ASN A 150 2.30 13.14 -22.43
N ALA A 151 2.49 12.18 -21.53
CA ALA A 151 1.91 12.18 -20.19
C ALA A 151 2.97 12.31 -19.09
N HIS A 152 2.66 13.05 -18.03
CA HIS A 152 3.48 13.09 -16.82
C HIS A 152 3.34 11.80 -16.00
N VAL A 153 2.13 11.24 -15.94
CA VAL A 153 1.77 10.01 -15.20
C VAL A 153 0.60 9.31 -15.92
N SER A 154 0.30 8.06 -15.55
CA SER A 154 -0.82 7.30 -16.10
C SER A 154 -1.74 6.75 -15.01
N THR A 155 -2.87 6.18 -15.42
CA THR A 155 -3.76 5.38 -14.56
C THR A 155 -3.48 3.88 -14.71
N ASP A 156 -2.33 3.49 -15.26
CA ASP A 156 -1.91 2.10 -15.31
C ASP A 156 -1.30 1.68 -13.97
N ILE A 157 -1.96 0.75 -13.29
CA ILE A 157 -1.54 0.22 -11.99
C ILE A 157 -0.18 -0.50 -12.03
N GLU A 158 0.26 -0.96 -13.20
CA GLU A 158 1.60 -1.57 -13.36
C GLU A 158 2.71 -0.52 -13.46
N GLU A 159 2.36 0.75 -13.69
CA GLU A 159 3.32 1.86 -13.80
C GLU A 159 3.24 2.82 -12.61
N ALA A 160 2.02 3.17 -12.20
CA ALA A 160 1.75 4.21 -11.23
C ALA A 160 0.82 3.69 -10.11
N GLN A 161 -0.44 4.15 -10.08
CA GLN A 161 -1.37 3.92 -8.98
C GLN A 161 -2.77 3.59 -9.52
N ALA A 162 -3.59 2.92 -8.72
CA ALA A 162 -5.01 2.78 -9.01
C ALA A 162 -5.67 4.16 -9.06
N TRP A 163 -6.61 4.33 -9.98
CA TRP A 163 -7.30 5.59 -10.20
C TRP A 163 -8.75 5.33 -10.61
N ASN A 164 -9.68 5.96 -9.93
CA ASN A 164 -11.11 5.83 -10.21
C ASN A 164 -11.85 7.14 -9.89
N ALA A 165 -11.99 8.01 -10.88
CA ALA A 165 -12.73 9.26 -10.72
C ALA A 165 -14.24 9.05 -10.39
N GLY A 166 -14.82 7.92 -10.80
CA GLY A 166 -16.24 7.62 -10.57
C GLY A 166 -16.60 7.41 -9.10
N GLU A 167 -15.64 6.98 -8.28
CA GLU A 167 -15.83 6.69 -6.85
C GLU A 167 -15.47 7.86 -5.92
N VAL A 168 -15.11 9.02 -6.49
CA VAL A 168 -14.78 10.23 -5.74
C VAL A 168 -16.04 10.83 -5.11
N ASN A 169 -16.14 10.71 -3.78
CA ASN A 169 -17.21 11.30 -2.97
C ASN A 169 -16.76 12.58 -2.25
N ASP A 170 -17.68 13.23 -1.53
CA ASP A 170 -17.39 14.49 -0.83
C ASP A 170 -16.37 14.33 0.30
N THR A 171 -16.33 13.18 0.97
CA THR A 171 -15.32 12.88 1.99
C THR A 171 -13.92 12.89 1.40
N ILE A 172 -13.72 12.27 0.24
CA ILE A 172 -12.44 12.26 -0.48
C ILE A 172 -12.09 13.69 -0.92
N ARG A 173 -13.02 14.42 -1.55
CA ARG A 173 -12.78 15.81 -1.98
C ARG A 173 -12.31 16.68 -0.82
N GLN A 174 -13.00 16.59 0.32
CA GLN A 174 -12.64 17.35 1.52
C GLN A 174 -11.30 16.92 2.11
N ALA A 175 -10.98 15.62 2.13
CA ALA A 175 -9.70 15.13 2.64
C ALA A 175 -8.52 15.59 1.76
N VAL A 176 -8.70 15.54 0.44
CA VAL A 176 -7.71 16.04 -0.54
C VAL A 176 -7.53 17.55 -0.39
N GLU A 177 -8.61 18.30 -0.30
CA GLU A 177 -8.57 19.76 -0.10
C GLU A 177 -7.92 20.14 1.23
N ASN A 178 -8.24 19.44 2.32
CA ASN A 178 -7.64 19.68 3.63
C ASN A 178 -6.14 19.33 3.71
N THR A 179 -5.63 18.57 2.74
CA THR A 179 -4.21 18.20 2.60
C THR A 179 -3.61 18.78 1.34
N ARG A 180 -4.25 19.79 0.75
CA ARG A 180 -3.87 20.38 -0.53
C ARG A 180 -2.41 20.81 -0.51
N GLY A 181 -1.68 20.35 -1.52
CA GLY A 181 -0.25 20.61 -1.67
C GLY A 181 0.66 19.97 -0.61
N GLN A 182 0.14 19.23 0.38
CA GLN A 182 0.98 18.58 1.40
C GLN A 182 1.66 17.33 0.83
N VAL A 183 2.97 17.24 1.03
CA VAL A 183 3.84 16.18 0.52
C VAL A 183 4.88 15.77 1.56
N ILE A 184 5.45 14.58 1.41
CA ILE A 184 6.49 14.03 2.29
C ILE A 184 7.86 14.29 1.67
N VAL A 185 8.77 14.87 2.45
CA VAL A 185 10.13 15.21 2.05
C VAL A 185 11.12 14.53 2.98
N TYR A 186 12.23 14.08 2.41
CA TYR A 186 13.40 13.61 3.14
C TYR A 186 14.65 14.20 2.49
N ASP A 187 15.50 14.84 3.29
CA ASP A 187 16.74 15.48 2.82
C ASP A 187 16.54 16.42 1.61
N GLY A 188 15.50 17.24 1.67
CA GLY A 188 15.16 18.21 0.62
C GLY A 188 14.65 17.60 -0.69
N GLN A 189 14.33 16.31 -0.73
CA GLN A 189 13.79 15.61 -1.90
C GLN A 189 12.42 15.00 -1.60
N PHE A 190 11.56 14.84 -2.62
CA PHE A 190 10.30 14.12 -2.46
C PHE A 190 10.58 12.68 -2.01
N ALA A 191 10.02 12.29 -0.88
CA ALA A 191 10.21 10.96 -0.35
C ALA A 191 9.50 9.93 -1.23
N ARG A 192 10.11 8.77 -1.41
CA ARG A 192 9.47 7.60 -1.98
C ARG A 192 8.41 7.04 -1.01
N THR A 193 7.14 7.07 -1.39
CA THR A 193 6.00 6.79 -0.50
C THR A 193 5.25 5.51 -0.88
N TRP A 194 5.92 4.36 -0.83
CA TRP A 194 5.26 3.08 -1.06
C TRP A 194 4.17 2.80 -0.02
N PHE A 195 3.09 2.14 -0.44
CA PHE A 195 2.00 1.73 0.43
C PHE A 195 1.37 0.43 -0.08
N HIS A 196 0.65 -0.26 0.80
CA HIS A 196 0.05 -1.55 0.49
C HIS A 196 -1.19 -1.78 1.36
N SER A 197 -2.01 -2.78 1.02
CA SER A 197 -3.27 -3.02 1.71
C SER A 197 -3.10 -3.46 3.17
N ASN A 198 -2.33 -4.52 3.42
CA ASN A 198 -2.16 -5.09 4.76
C ASN A 198 -0.75 -5.68 4.96
N ALA A 199 -0.07 -5.29 6.03
CA ALA A 199 1.29 -5.71 6.33
C ALA A 199 1.37 -7.12 6.95
N GLY A 200 0.30 -7.56 7.62
CA GLY A 200 0.27 -8.81 8.38
C GLY A 200 0.89 -8.67 9.78
N GLY A 201 0.85 -7.47 10.36
CA GLY A 201 1.34 -7.13 11.70
C GLY A 201 2.64 -6.33 11.72
N LYS A 202 3.44 -6.35 10.64
CA LYS A 202 4.66 -5.53 10.53
C LYS A 202 5.02 -5.24 9.07
N THR A 203 5.59 -4.07 8.81
CA THR A 203 6.04 -3.67 7.48
C THR A 203 7.33 -4.41 7.08
N ALA A 204 7.69 -4.30 5.80
CA ALA A 204 8.83 -4.97 5.19
C ALA A 204 9.87 -3.95 4.72
N THR A 205 11.12 -4.39 4.64
CA THR A 205 12.15 -3.63 3.93
C THR A 205 11.86 -3.63 2.42
N PRO A 206 12.32 -2.61 1.66
CA PRO A 206 12.22 -2.60 0.20
C PRO A 206 12.84 -3.83 -0.47
N LYS A 207 13.96 -4.35 0.04
CA LYS A 207 14.57 -5.59 -0.47
C LYS A 207 13.64 -6.79 -0.32
N GLU A 208 13.03 -6.98 0.86
CA GLU A 208 12.10 -8.09 1.11
C GLU A 208 10.83 -7.99 0.26
N GLY A 209 10.19 -6.82 0.28
CA GLY A 209 8.84 -6.67 -0.26
C GLY A 209 8.78 -6.43 -1.77
N LEU A 210 9.80 -5.76 -2.32
CA LEU A 210 9.83 -5.29 -3.70
C LEU A 210 11.02 -5.84 -4.50
N ASN A 211 11.91 -6.61 -3.87
CA ASN A 211 13.19 -7.01 -4.48
C ASN A 211 13.99 -5.79 -4.97
N TYR A 212 13.91 -4.69 -4.20
CA TYR A 212 14.53 -3.42 -4.53
C TYR A 212 16.05 -3.56 -4.62
N LYS A 213 16.66 -3.03 -5.68
CA LYS A 213 18.07 -3.25 -6.02
C LYS A 213 19.00 -2.12 -5.59
N ASP A 214 18.45 -0.92 -5.40
CA ASP A 214 19.21 0.24 -4.98
C ASP A 214 19.37 0.27 -3.45
N GLU A 215 20.03 1.32 -2.95
CA GLU A 215 20.11 1.60 -1.53
C GLU A 215 18.71 1.86 -0.95
N GLU A 216 18.41 1.24 0.18
CA GLU A 216 17.08 1.32 0.78
C GLU A 216 16.86 2.70 1.40
N PRO A 217 15.72 3.37 1.14
CA PRO A 217 15.50 4.69 1.72
C PRO A 217 15.49 4.61 3.25
N PRO A 218 16.32 5.41 3.95
CA PRO A 218 16.55 5.28 5.40
C PRO A 218 15.31 5.55 6.24
N TYR A 219 14.37 6.33 5.70
CA TYR A 219 13.07 6.63 6.30
C TYR A 219 12.06 5.48 6.17
N ILE A 220 12.34 4.42 5.41
CA ILE A 220 11.48 3.24 5.28
C ILE A 220 12.07 2.10 6.11
N GLN A 221 11.51 1.91 7.29
CA GLN A 221 11.96 0.91 8.25
C GLN A 221 10.86 -0.13 8.51
N VAL A 222 11.27 -1.29 9.01
CA VAL A 222 10.34 -2.30 9.53
C VAL A 222 9.74 -1.78 10.83
N VAL A 223 8.43 -1.54 10.83
CA VAL A 223 7.66 -1.08 11.99
C VAL A 223 6.47 -2.01 12.22
N ASP A 224 5.99 -2.09 13.45
CA ASP A 224 4.75 -2.78 13.77
C ASP A 224 3.58 -2.06 13.08
N SER A 225 2.62 -2.83 12.57
CA SER A 225 1.45 -2.30 11.88
C SER A 225 0.18 -2.81 12.57
N PRO A 226 -0.72 -1.93 13.04
CA PRO A 226 -1.95 -2.34 13.72
C PRO A 226 -3.00 -2.81 12.72
N ASP A 227 -2.70 -3.82 11.91
CA ASP A 227 -3.55 -4.32 10.81
C ASP A 227 -3.88 -5.81 10.92
N THR A 228 -3.77 -6.37 12.12
CA THR A 228 -4.17 -7.73 12.44
C THR A 228 -5.45 -7.80 13.29
N GLY A 229 -6.11 -6.67 13.53
CA GLY A 229 -7.35 -6.58 14.30
C GLY A 229 -8.56 -7.21 13.62
N GLU A 230 -9.72 -7.19 14.29
CA GLU A 230 -10.99 -7.74 13.77
C GLU A 230 -11.65 -6.86 12.71
N ALA A 231 -11.38 -5.55 12.72
CA ALA A 231 -11.90 -4.62 11.71
C ALA A 231 -11.32 -4.85 10.31
N VAL A 232 -10.20 -5.57 10.21
CA VAL A 232 -9.55 -5.91 8.94
C VAL A 232 -10.27 -7.08 8.31
N GLU A 233 -10.68 -6.91 7.05
CA GLU A 233 -11.36 -7.94 6.30
C GLU A 233 -10.52 -9.23 6.16
N ALA A 234 -11.20 -10.37 6.22
CA ALA A 234 -10.53 -11.67 6.27
C ALA A 234 -9.65 -11.94 5.04
N ASP A 235 -10.07 -11.46 3.87
CA ASP A 235 -9.36 -11.58 2.59
C ASP A 235 -8.18 -10.62 2.45
N ALA A 236 -8.18 -9.48 3.16
CA ALA A 236 -7.01 -8.62 3.31
C ALA A 236 -6.00 -9.19 4.32
N LYS A 237 -6.45 -10.01 5.27
CA LYS A 237 -5.64 -10.51 6.40
C LYS A 237 -4.98 -11.86 6.16
N ASN A 238 -5.71 -12.85 5.65
CA ASN A 238 -5.22 -14.22 5.45
C ASN A 238 -5.52 -14.69 4.02
N TRP A 239 -4.69 -15.58 3.51
CA TRP A 239 -4.88 -16.12 2.17
C TRP A 239 -4.39 -17.55 2.04
N THR A 240 -5.01 -18.27 1.11
CA THR A 240 -4.62 -19.59 0.66
C THR A 240 -4.69 -19.61 -0.85
N ALA A 241 -3.62 -20.04 -1.50
CA ALA A 241 -3.53 -20.11 -2.94
C ALA A 241 -2.99 -21.47 -3.38
N LYS A 242 -3.47 -21.92 -4.55
CA LYS A 242 -3.07 -23.18 -5.16
C LYS A 242 -2.62 -22.91 -6.59
N PHE A 243 -1.36 -23.21 -6.87
CA PHE A 243 -0.73 -22.99 -8.16
C PHE A 243 -0.38 -24.34 -8.81
N PRO A 244 -0.90 -24.63 -10.01
CA PRO A 244 -0.40 -25.74 -10.81
C PRO A 244 1.12 -25.63 -11.04
N LYS A 245 1.84 -26.77 -11.05
CA LYS A 245 3.31 -26.80 -11.21
C LYS A 245 3.79 -26.12 -12.50
N ASP A 246 3.05 -26.25 -13.58
CA ASP A 246 3.30 -25.59 -14.87
C ASP A 246 3.23 -24.05 -14.77
N LYS A 247 2.28 -23.50 -13.99
CA LYS A 247 2.22 -22.06 -13.70
C LYS A 247 3.46 -21.59 -12.93
N VAL A 248 3.96 -22.39 -11.98
CA VAL A 248 5.21 -22.09 -11.24
C VAL A 248 6.43 -22.19 -12.16
N ILE A 249 6.51 -23.21 -13.03
CA ILE A 249 7.58 -23.35 -14.02
C ILE A 249 7.62 -22.14 -14.97
N ALA A 250 6.47 -21.73 -15.49
CA ALA A 250 6.36 -20.56 -16.36
C ALA A 250 6.77 -19.26 -15.63
N ALA A 251 6.41 -19.13 -14.35
CA ALA A 251 6.84 -18.00 -13.52
C ALA A 251 8.37 -17.97 -13.31
N MET A 252 8.98 -19.13 -13.06
CA MET A 252 10.43 -19.29 -12.95
C MET A 252 11.16 -18.94 -14.26
N GLU A 253 10.62 -19.36 -15.41
CA GLU A 253 11.14 -19.01 -16.73
C GLU A 253 11.08 -17.51 -16.99
N LYS A 254 9.94 -16.86 -16.70
CA LYS A 254 9.76 -15.40 -16.84
C LYS A 254 10.77 -14.61 -15.98
N ALA A 255 11.15 -15.14 -14.83
CA ALA A 255 12.15 -14.55 -13.94
C ALA A 255 13.61 -14.87 -14.33
N GLY A 256 13.85 -15.55 -15.46
CA GLY A 256 15.20 -15.91 -15.91
C GLY A 256 15.84 -17.02 -15.07
N LYS A 257 15.04 -17.82 -14.35
CA LYS A 257 15.47 -18.95 -13.52
C LYS A 257 14.81 -20.26 -13.98
N PRO A 258 14.95 -20.66 -15.25
CA PRO A 258 14.15 -21.76 -15.81
C PRO A 258 14.39 -23.07 -15.07
N VAL A 259 13.29 -23.77 -14.76
CA VAL A 259 13.27 -25.12 -14.20
C VAL A 259 12.40 -26.01 -15.08
N LYS A 260 12.87 -27.19 -15.46
CA LYS A 260 12.08 -28.13 -16.30
C LYS A 260 11.01 -28.86 -15.49
N GLU A 261 11.39 -29.26 -14.28
CA GLU A 261 10.58 -29.96 -13.32
C GLU A 261 11.15 -29.70 -11.91
N PHE A 262 10.34 -29.94 -10.88
CA PHE A 262 10.78 -29.82 -9.49
C PHE A 262 9.98 -30.74 -8.58
N ASN A 263 10.63 -31.27 -7.54
CA ASN A 263 10.06 -32.26 -6.64
C ASN A 263 9.91 -31.71 -5.21
N SER A 264 10.49 -30.53 -4.98
CA SER A 264 10.52 -29.83 -3.70
C SER A 264 10.29 -28.34 -3.93
N ILE A 265 9.64 -27.70 -2.96
CA ILE A 265 9.49 -26.25 -2.89
C ILE A 265 9.48 -25.84 -1.42
N SER A 266 10.18 -24.77 -1.07
CA SER A 266 10.27 -24.30 0.32
C SER A 266 10.58 -22.81 0.38
N ILE A 267 10.28 -22.20 1.53
CA ILE A 267 10.76 -20.85 1.84
C ILE A 267 12.28 -20.94 1.99
N GLY A 268 13.00 -20.05 1.30
CA GLY A 268 14.44 -19.89 1.42
C GLY A 268 14.77 -18.92 2.56
N GLU A 269 15.42 -17.82 2.21
CA GLU A 269 15.72 -16.74 3.15
C GLU A 269 14.45 -16.01 3.58
N LYS A 270 14.41 -15.62 4.86
CA LYS A 270 13.42 -14.68 5.41
C LYS A 270 14.13 -13.41 5.86
N GLY A 271 13.51 -12.27 5.63
CA GLY A 271 14.03 -11.01 6.12
C GLY A 271 13.46 -10.63 7.50
N PRO A 272 13.79 -9.43 8.01
CA PRO A 272 13.39 -8.97 9.35
C PRO A 272 11.88 -8.86 9.57
N SER A 273 11.07 -8.86 8.51
CA SER A 273 9.60 -8.86 8.59
C SER A 273 8.96 -10.26 8.60
N ASP A 274 9.76 -11.32 8.67
CA ASP A 274 9.38 -12.73 8.48
C ASP A 274 8.89 -13.10 7.07
N ARG A 275 8.82 -12.11 6.17
CA ARG A 275 8.54 -12.34 4.76
C ARG A 275 9.65 -13.15 4.12
N ALA A 276 9.26 -14.04 3.22
CA ALA A 276 10.20 -14.72 2.35
C ALA A 276 10.90 -13.68 1.46
N VAL A 277 12.24 -13.70 1.48
CA VAL A 277 13.09 -12.99 0.52
C VAL A 277 13.29 -13.87 -0.71
N THR A 278 13.51 -15.17 -0.50
CA THR A 278 13.66 -16.15 -1.57
C THR A 278 12.73 -17.36 -1.41
N ILE A 279 12.41 -17.99 -2.53
CA ILE A 279 11.73 -19.29 -2.61
C ILE A 279 12.65 -20.26 -3.35
N LYS A 280 12.83 -21.44 -2.77
CA LYS A 280 13.58 -22.55 -3.39
C LYS A 280 12.61 -23.45 -4.14
N VAL A 281 12.89 -23.71 -5.42
CA VAL A 281 12.11 -24.56 -6.32
C VAL A 281 13.05 -25.61 -6.91
N GLY A 282 13.05 -26.82 -6.35
CA GLY A 282 14.12 -27.80 -6.61
C GLY A 282 15.49 -27.24 -6.21
N ASP A 283 16.43 -27.28 -7.16
CA ASP A 283 17.78 -26.72 -6.99
C ASP A 283 17.90 -25.23 -7.36
N ALA A 284 16.81 -24.64 -7.88
CA ALA A 284 16.78 -23.23 -8.23
C ALA A 284 16.25 -22.36 -7.07
N GLU A 285 16.63 -21.09 -7.10
CA GLU A 285 16.17 -20.08 -6.15
C GLU A 285 15.75 -18.81 -6.89
N ILE A 286 14.64 -18.23 -6.45
CA ILE A 286 14.02 -17.03 -7.02
C ILE A 286 13.68 -16.04 -5.89
N SER A 287 13.68 -14.74 -6.18
CA SER A 287 13.10 -13.76 -5.27
C SER A 287 11.61 -14.06 -5.05
N ALA A 288 11.17 -14.05 -3.80
CA ALA A 288 9.75 -14.25 -3.49
C ALA A 288 8.86 -13.15 -4.10
N ALA A 289 9.37 -11.91 -4.19
CA ALA A 289 8.65 -10.80 -4.81
C ALA A 289 8.53 -10.97 -6.34
N GLU A 290 9.58 -11.44 -7.01
CA GLU A 290 9.54 -11.77 -8.45
C GLU A 290 8.58 -12.92 -8.73
N LEU A 291 8.63 -13.98 -7.91
CA LEU A 291 7.70 -15.10 -8.01
C LEU A 291 6.25 -14.64 -7.82
N ARG A 292 6.00 -13.79 -6.81
CA ARG A 292 4.69 -13.19 -6.55
C ARG A 292 4.16 -12.41 -7.75
N LEU A 293 4.99 -11.55 -8.35
CA LEU A 293 4.62 -10.80 -9.56
C LEU A 293 4.29 -11.74 -10.73
N ALA A 294 5.08 -12.81 -10.91
CA ALA A 294 4.88 -13.75 -12.00
C ALA A 294 3.68 -14.69 -11.80
N LEU A 295 3.33 -15.04 -10.56
CA LEU A 295 2.15 -15.86 -10.23
C LEU A 295 0.85 -15.08 -10.19
N GLY A 296 0.92 -13.74 -10.09
CA GLY A 296 -0.21 -12.85 -9.91
C GLY A 296 -0.31 -12.36 -8.47
N THR A 297 -0.30 -11.04 -8.30
CA THR A 297 -0.24 -10.35 -7.00
C THR A 297 -1.53 -10.45 -6.19
N THR A 298 -2.63 -10.83 -6.81
CA THR A 298 -3.95 -11.07 -6.18
C THR A 298 -4.15 -12.52 -5.76
N ASP A 299 -3.45 -13.47 -6.40
CA ASP A 299 -3.42 -14.89 -6.04
C ASP A 299 -2.40 -15.12 -4.91
N MET A 300 -1.13 -14.76 -5.15
CA MET A 300 -0.07 -14.75 -4.14
C MET A 300 -0.08 -13.38 -3.46
N ARG A 301 -1.03 -13.18 -2.54
CA ARG A 301 -1.34 -11.84 -2.01
C ARG A 301 -0.16 -11.16 -1.32
N SER A 302 0.74 -11.91 -0.70
CA SER A 302 1.95 -11.38 -0.07
C SER A 302 3.12 -12.38 -0.13
N THR A 303 4.30 -11.93 0.31
CA THR A 303 5.46 -12.80 0.58
C THR A 303 5.55 -13.23 2.06
N LEU A 304 4.57 -12.86 2.89
CA LEU A 304 4.45 -13.33 4.27
C LEU A 304 3.76 -14.68 4.27
N ILE A 305 4.55 -15.73 4.01
CA ILE A 305 4.09 -17.10 3.83
C ILE A 305 4.27 -17.88 5.13
N ASP A 306 3.17 -18.44 5.64
CA ASP A 306 3.19 -19.29 6.84
C ASP A 306 3.47 -20.76 6.48
N LYS A 307 2.93 -21.24 5.35
CA LYS A 307 3.14 -22.61 4.85
C LYS A 307 3.25 -22.64 3.34
N ILE A 308 4.17 -23.47 2.83
CA ILE A 308 4.31 -23.81 1.43
C ILE A 308 4.53 -25.32 1.30
N SER A 309 3.81 -25.99 0.40
CA SER A 309 3.94 -27.42 0.18
C SER A 309 3.57 -27.84 -1.25
N LEU A 310 4.13 -28.97 -1.69
CA LEU A 310 3.68 -29.66 -2.88
C LEU A 310 2.59 -30.68 -2.53
N GLU A 311 1.44 -30.55 -3.19
CA GLU A 311 0.28 -31.42 -3.05
C GLU A 311 -0.13 -31.95 -4.43
N GLY A 312 0.37 -33.14 -4.77
CA GLY A 312 0.24 -33.71 -6.11
C GLY A 312 0.90 -32.82 -7.16
N ASN A 313 0.13 -32.37 -8.15
CA ASN A 313 0.62 -31.47 -9.21
C ASN A 313 0.48 -29.97 -8.87
N ASN A 314 0.30 -29.62 -7.60
CA ASN A 314 0.08 -28.23 -7.19
C ASN A 314 1.04 -27.82 -6.08
N VAL A 315 1.44 -26.55 -6.11
CA VAL A 315 2.01 -25.84 -4.98
C VAL A 315 0.87 -25.19 -4.22
N VAL A 316 0.74 -25.50 -2.94
CA VAL A 316 -0.23 -24.88 -2.03
C VAL A 316 0.53 -23.96 -1.08
N MET A 317 0.06 -22.73 -0.96
CA MET A 317 0.63 -21.71 -0.09
C MET A 317 -0.46 -21.14 0.81
N THR A 318 -0.14 -20.92 2.08
CA THR A 318 -0.95 -20.13 3.02
C THR A 318 -0.11 -19.00 3.58
N GLY A 319 -0.70 -17.84 3.77
CA GLY A 319 0.00 -16.68 4.30
C GLY A 319 -0.92 -15.58 4.80
N ARG A 320 -0.29 -14.47 5.17
CA ARG A 320 -0.93 -13.30 5.80
C ARG A 320 -0.63 -12.02 5.06
N GLY A 321 -1.48 -11.02 5.25
CA GLY A 321 -1.35 -9.71 4.63
C GLY A 321 -1.59 -9.70 3.12
N TYR A 322 -1.57 -8.50 2.57
CA TYR A 322 -1.89 -8.22 1.16
C TYR A 322 -1.02 -7.07 0.66
N GLY A 323 -0.20 -7.35 -0.35
CA GLY A 323 0.74 -6.41 -0.94
C GLY A 323 2.19 -6.67 -0.56
N HIS A 324 3.06 -5.77 -1.01
CA HIS A 324 4.51 -5.91 -0.83
C HIS A 324 4.96 -5.72 0.62
N GLY A 325 4.19 -5.02 1.46
CA GLY A 325 4.52 -4.83 2.88
C GLY A 325 5.37 -3.59 3.17
N VAL A 326 5.85 -2.89 2.15
CA VAL A 326 6.79 -1.76 2.28
C VAL A 326 6.03 -0.45 2.49
N GLY A 327 6.53 0.40 3.39
CA GLY A 327 5.93 1.71 3.70
C GLY A 327 4.59 1.61 4.42
N MET A 328 3.60 2.42 4.03
CA MET A 328 2.34 2.52 4.77
C MET A 328 1.41 1.33 4.52
N SER A 329 0.90 0.72 5.60
CA SER A 329 -0.24 -0.20 5.54
C SER A 329 -1.55 0.58 5.56
N GLN A 330 -2.41 0.39 4.56
CA GLN A 330 -3.71 1.05 4.46
C GLN A 330 -4.62 0.64 5.63
N TRP A 331 -4.73 -0.66 5.92
CA TRP A 331 -5.50 -1.14 7.08
C TRP A 331 -4.90 -0.71 8.42
N GLY A 332 -3.59 -0.55 8.48
CA GLY A 332 -2.94 -0.01 9.67
C GLY A 332 -3.26 1.48 9.86
N ALA A 333 -3.24 2.28 8.78
CA ALA A 333 -3.68 3.67 8.79
C ALA A 333 -5.16 3.80 9.19
N TYR A 334 -6.03 2.90 8.70
CA TYR A 334 -7.44 2.82 9.09
C TYR A 334 -7.60 2.66 10.61
N ASN A 335 -6.90 1.70 11.22
CA ASN A 335 -7.01 1.46 12.66
C ASN A 335 -6.40 2.59 13.48
N MET A 336 -5.26 3.15 13.07
CA MET A 336 -4.67 4.33 13.71
C MET A 336 -5.63 5.53 13.67
N ALA A 337 -6.30 5.78 12.54
CA ALA A 337 -7.28 6.85 12.43
C ALA A 337 -8.51 6.62 13.34
N ASN A 338 -8.97 5.38 13.49
CA ASN A 338 -10.02 5.03 14.46
C ASN A 338 -9.58 5.29 15.90
N ASP A 339 -8.30 5.06 16.20
CA ASP A 339 -7.62 5.40 17.46
C ASP A 339 -7.26 6.89 17.57
N LYS A 340 -7.89 7.74 16.76
CA LYS A 340 -7.80 9.21 16.79
C LYS A 340 -6.42 9.77 16.45
N LYS A 341 -5.57 9.00 15.76
CA LYS A 341 -4.32 9.50 15.19
C LYS A 341 -4.61 10.37 13.97
N SER A 342 -3.87 11.47 13.86
CA SER A 342 -3.91 12.36 12.70
C SER A 342 -3.22 11.73 11.48
N ALA A 343 -3.46 12.27 10.29
CA ALA A 343 -2.72 11.89 9.09
C ALA A 343 -1.20 12.03 9.26
N GLU A 344 -0.75 13.06 9.98
CA GLU A 344 0.66 13.28 10.29
C GLU A 344 1.22 12.20 11.23
N ASP A 345 0.48 11.83 12.28
CA ASP A 345 0.86 10.71 13.16
C ASP A 345 0.98 9.39 12.39
N ILE A 346 0.03 9.14 11.48
CA ILE A 346 0.01 7.94 10.63
C ILE A 346 1.26 7.93 9.73
N ILE A 347 1.54 9.03 9.03
CA ILE A 347 2.70 9.11 8.13
C ILE A 347 4.01 8.94 8.91
N ASN A 348 4.19 9.64 10.04
CA ASN A 348 5.40 9.53 10.87
C ASN A 348 5.58 8.15 11.53
N HIS A 349 4.50 7.38 11.66
CA HIS A 349 4.59 5.99 12.09
C HIS A 349 5.26 5.10 11.04
N TYR A 350 4.91 5.27 9.77
CA TYR A 350 5.42 4.45 8.67
C TYR A 350 6.70 4.97 8.00
N PHE A 351 6.93 6.28 8.04
CA PHE A 351 8.09 6.94 7.44
C PHE A 351 8.84 7.74 8.52
N LYS A 352 10.12 7.43 8.74
CA LYS A 352 10.94 8.01 9.82
C LYS A 352 11.74 9.20 9.36
N ASP A 353 11.93 10.18 10.26
CA ASP A 353 12.79 11.34 10.01
C ASP A 353 12.43 12.11 8.72
N ILE A 354 11.14 12.12 8.37
CA ILE A 354 10.59 12.88 7.26
C ILE A 354 10.04 14.22 7.74
N ASP A 355 9.76 15.09 6.78
CA ASP A 355 9.01 16.32 6.99
C ASP A 355 7.82 16.40 6.03
N ILE A 356 6.69 16.93 6.51
CA ILE A 356 5.52 17.22 5.68
C ILE A 356 5.53 18.71 5.35
N VAL A 357 5.63 19.05 4.07
CA VAL A 357 5.68 20.44 3.60
C VAL A 357 4.54 20.74 2.62
N LYS A 358 4.19 22.02 2.48
CA LYS A 358 3.15 22.48 1.56
C LYS A 358 3.75 23.06 0.27
N MET A 359 3.42 22.45 -0.87
CA MET A 359 3.94 22.80 -2.19
C MET A 359 3.16 23.93 -2.87
N TRP A 360 1.84 23.90 -2.77
CA TRP A 360 0.93 24.91 -3.34
C TRP A 360 -0.27 25.12 -2.44
N ASP A 361 -0.99 26.23 -2.67
CA ASP A 361 -2.17 26.61 -1.91
C ASP A 361 -3.47 26.02 -2.41
#